data_AF-A0A832NR68-F1
#
_entry.id   AF-A0A832NR68-F1
#
_cell.length_a   1.000
_cell.length_b   1.000
_cell.length_c   1.000
_cell.angle_alpha   90.00
_cell.angle_beta   90.00
_cell.angle_gamma   90.00
#
_symmetry.space_group_name_H-M   'P 1'
#
loop_
_entity.id
_entity.type
_entity.pdbx_description
1 polymer ?
#
loop_
_entity_poly.entity_id
_entity_poly.type
_entity_poly.pdbx_seq_one_letter_code
_entity_poly.pdbx_strand_id
1 'polypeptide(L)'
;MFKDIPVDVGVIYEGERIRKPDMYVELGGPKVDHKFELVRAKPLDEVDDGKVEVIGPDLKELEEGKSYPFGIYIEVAGKEVEEDLEGIIERRIHEYCNYIEGFMHLNQRYDIWLRLSKKSFQRGLNSFKLIGKVLERLFKSELPIVEKIQITFITDPAKVEEMARVARQVYEARDARARGLKDEEVDAFYGCTLCQSFAPTHVCVITPQRYANCGAISWFDGRAASRVDPKGPIFRIEVGQVLDPVKGEYSGANEAVKKKSLGEIERVWLYTAFGYPHTSCGCFEAVAFYIPEVDGLGIVHRDFKGVAVNGLPFSTLADSTAGGRQVDGFHGLSIEYMRSPKFLQADGGWNRIVWMPSAVKEMVGAFIPREVAEKIATERDATTIEELKRFLEEKEHPIVKRWVKVEEPPVPASREEVREAEPMMEFPPVSSLPITYGGFKIILKDAKITAKKMIIRRVKGRGGSTGGS
;
A
#
# COMPACT_ATOMS: atom_id res chain seq x y z
N MET A 1 -22.22 12.41 -21.60
CA MET A 1 -21.48 13.16 -20.55
C MET A 1 -20.15 13.72 -21.06
N PHE A 2 -19.36 12.98 -21.85
CA PHE A 2 -17.98 13.37 -22.21
C PHE A 2 -17.72 13.48 -23.73
N LYS A 3 -18.73 13.85 -24.54
CA LYS A 3 -18.59 13.88 -26.01
C LYS A 3 -17.55 14.89 -26.54
N ASP A 4 -17.22 15.89 -25.73
CA ASP A 4 -16.24 16.95 -25.97
C ASP A 4 -14.84 16.64 -25.42
N ILE A 5 -14.64 15.44 -24.85
CA ILE A 5 -13.35 14.97 -24.35
C ILE A 5 -12.70 14.09 -25.44
N PRO A 6 -11.41 14.27 -25.75
CA PRO A 6 -10.73 13.59 -26.86
C PRO A 6 -10.44 12.10 -26.62
N VAL A 7 -10.65 11.65 -25.38
CA VAL A 7 -10.43 10.27 -24.94
C VAL A 7 -11.68 9.73 -24.26
N ASP A 8 -11.75 8.41 -24.14
CA ASP A 8 -12.85 7.78 -23.44
C ASP A 8 -12.74 8.02 -21.93
N VAL A 9 -13.90 8.08 -21.27
CA VAL A 9 -14.00 8.22 -19.81
C VAL A 9 -14.96 7.17 -19.28
N GLY A 10 -14.49 6.32 -18.38
CA GLY A 10 -15.30 5.29 -17.72
C GLY A 10 -14.49 4.35 -16.83
N VAL A 11 -15.23 3.61 -15.99
CA VAL A 11 -14.66 2.67 -14.98
C VAL A 11 -13.75 1.59 -15.58
N ILE A 12 -13.89 1.27 -16.87
CA ILE A 12 -13.05 0.27 -17.56
C ILE A 12 -11.56 0.66 -17.59
N TYR A 13 -11.25 1.95 -17.47
CA TYR A 13 -9.87 2.45 -17.48
C TYR A 13 -9.24 2.49 -16.08
N GLU A 14 -10.00 2.23 -15.01
CA GLU A 14 -9.54 2.43 -13.63
C GLU A 14 -8.26 1.63 -13.30
N GLY A 15 -8.18 0.42 -13.84
CA GLY A 15 -7.03 -0.48 -13.67
C GLY A 15 -5.86 -0.21 -14.62
N GLU A 16 -5.93 0.80 -15.49
CA GLU A 16 -4.90 1.09 -16.48
C GLU A 16 -3.57 1.44 -15.78
N ARG A 17 -2.46 0.94 -16.36
CA ARG A 17 -1.10 1.18 -15.85
C ARG A 17 -0.21 1.66 -16.99
N ILE A 18 0.29 2.87 -16.85
CA ILE A 18 1.15 3.52 -17.85
C ILE A 18 2.61 3.29 -17.47
N ARG A 19 3.32 2.50 -18.29
CA ARG A 19 4.74 2.22 -18.10
C ARG A 19 5.59 3.34 -18.69
N LYS A 20 6.84 3.45 -18.24
CA LYS A 20 7.78 4.50 -18.67
C LYS A 20 7.90 4.66 -20.20
N PRO A 21 7.94 3.59 -21.02
CA PRO A 21 8.02 3.74 -22.48
C PRO A 21 6.79 4.43 -23.10
N ASP A 22 5.62 4.24 -22.51
CA ASP A 22 4.32 4.70 -23.02
C ASP A 22 3.91 6.07 -22.43
N MET A 23 4.68 6.56 -21.47
CA MET A 23 4.43 7.79 -20.72
C MET A 23 4.84 9.02 -21.54
N TYR A 24 3.91 9.97 -21.66
CA TYR A 24 4.20 11.33 -22.14
C TYR A 24 4.81 12.17 -21.02
N VAL A 25 4.15 12.30 -19.87
CA VAL A 25 4.70 13.00 -18.70
C VAL A 25 4.41 12.24 -17.41
N GLU A 26 5.28 12.43 -16.43
CA GLU A 26 5.09 12.03 -15.04
C GLU A 26 4.84 13.27 -14.18
N LEU A 27 3.84 13.20 -13.30
CA LEU A 27 3.49 14.28 -12.39
C LEU A 27 3.57 13.75 -10.97
N GLY A 28 4.37 14.38 -10.12
CA GLY A 28 4.74 13.82 -8.82
C GLY A 28 5.57 12.55 -8.95
N GLY A 29 5.24 11.53 -8.15
CA GLY A 29 5.96 10.26 -8.13
C GLY A 29 7.32 10.29 -7.39
N PRO A 30 8.06 9.16 -7.41
CA PRO A 30 9.21 8.95 -6.51
C PRO A 30 10.43 9.84 -6.76
N LYS A 31 10.48 10.52 -7.91
CA LYS A 31 11.59 11.41 -8.30
C LYS A 31 11.34 12.88 -7.95
N VAL A 32 10.15 13.19 -7.46
CA VAL A 32 9.67 14.54 -7.22
C VAL A 32 9.42 14.70 -5.73
N ASP A 33 10.14 15.64 -5.12
CA ASP A 33 10.13 15.82 -3.66
C ASP A 33 8.84 16.51 -3.18
N HIS A 34 8.31 17.46 -3.96
CA HIS A 34 7.09 18.21 -3.63
C HIS A 34 5.96 17.87 -4.59
N LYS A 35 4.89 17.33 -4.02
CA LYS A 35 3.68 16.92 -4.73
C LYS A 35 2.52 16.84 -3.74
N PHE A 36 1.30 17.13 -4.17
CA PHE A 36 0.12 17.00 -3.31
C PHE A 36 -1.21 16.95 -4.08
N GLU A 37 -2.24 16.39 -3.46
CA GLU A 37 -3.65 16.64 -3.83
C GLU A 37 -4.43 17.06 -2.59
N LEU A 38 -5.19 18.15 -2.65
CA LEU A 38 -5.90 18.70 -1.51
C LEU A 38 -7.30 19.16 -1.90
N VAL A 39 -8.31 18.69 -1.19
CA VAL A 39 -9.67 19.24 -1.25
C VAL A 39 -9.91 20.17 -0.08
N ARG A 40 -10.58 21.30 -0.30
CA ARG A 40 -11.08 22.19 0.76
C ARG A 40 -12.56 22.48 0.61
N ALA A 41 -13.30 22.33 1.70
CA ALA A 41 -14.67 22.80 1.81
C ALA A 41 -14.67 24.33 1.97
N LYS A 42 -15.52 25.01 1.21
CA LYS A 42 -15.60 26.47 1.16
C LYS A 42 -17.05 26.96 1.20
N PRO A 43 -17.29 28.20 1.67
CA PRO A 43 -18.57 28.86 1.49
C PRO A 43 -18.97 28.96 0.01
N LEU A 44 -20.28 28.92 -0.27
CA LEU A 44 -20.82 28.96 -1.64
C LEU A 44 -20.41 30.21 -2.44
N ASP A 45 -20.17 31.33 -1.77
CA ASP A 45 -19.76 32.60 -2.37
C ASP A 45 -18.25 32.71 -2.62
N GLU A 46 -17.44 31.81 -2.06
CA GLU A 46 -15.99 31.75 -2.27
C GLU A 46 -15.58 30.85 -3.44
N VAL A 47 -16.49 30.03 -3.99
CA VAL A 47 -16.22 29.10 -5.09
C VAL A 47 -16.82 29.59 -6.40
N ASP A 48 -15.96 29.76 -7.41
CA ASP A 48 -16.36 30.03 -8.80
C ASP A 48 -16.64 28.71 -9.52
N ASP A 49 -17.92 28.41 -9.74
CA ASP A 49 -18.35 27.09 -10.19
C ASP A 49 -17.86 26.76 -11.60
N GLY A 50 -17.21 25.61 -11.75
CA GLY A 50 -16.65 25.12 -13.01
C GLY A 50 -15.34 25.81 -13.43
N LYS A 51 -14.78 26.67 -12.58
CA LYS A 51 -13.49 27.30 -12.86
C LYS A 51 -12.37 26.26 -12.80
N VAL A 52 -11.59 26.18 -13.89
CA VAL A 52 -10.36 25.39 -13.97
C VAL A 52 -9.15 26.27 -14.27
N GLU A 53 -8.23 26.33 -13.33
CA GLU A 53 -7.02 27.14 -13.38
C GLU A 53 -5.75 26.27 -13.47
N VAL A 54 -4.72 26.79 -14.14
CA VAL A 54 -3.41 26.15 -14.24
C VAL A 54 -2.36 27.19 -13.84
N ILE A 55 -1.60 26.90 -12.78
CA ILE A 55 -0.50 27.74 -12.29
C ILE A 55 0.82 27.06 -12.65
N GLY A 56 1.51 27.61 -13.65
CA GLY A 56 2.70 27.01 -14.27
C GLY A 56 2.40 26.48 -15.67
N PRO A 57 3.33 25.71 -16.28
CA PRO A 57 3.16 25.16 -17.62
C PRO A 57 2.00 24.16 -17.71
N ASP A 58 1.15 24.29 -18.73
CA ASP A 58 0.11 23.29 -19.03
C ASP A 58 0.72 22.04 -19.71
N LEU A 59 -0.04 20.95 -19.84
CA LEU A 59 0.44 19.66 -20.37
C LEU A 59 1.18 19.77 -21.71
N LYS A 60 0.69 20.59 -22.65
CA LYS A 60 1.31 20.80 -23.97
C LYS A 60 2.66 21.54 -23.93
N GLU A 61 2.97 22.19 -22.81
CA GLU A 61 4.21 22.94 -22.59
C GLU A 61 5.26 22.11 -21.83
N LEU A 62 4.86 20.93 -21.32
CA LEU A 62 5.75 19.98 -20.68
C LEU A 62 6.48 19.13 -21.74
N GLU A 63 7.72 18.75 -21.43
CA GLU A 63 8.54 17.95 -22.33
C GLU A 63 8.26 16.45 -22.12
N GLU A 64 8.15 15.74 -23.25
CA GLU A 64 7.92 14.30 -23.24
C GLU A 64 9.01 13.54 -22.47
N GLY A 65 8.59 12.57 -21.66
CA GLY A 65 9.45 11.66 -20.90
C GLY A 65 9.96 12.22 -19.57
N LYS A 66 9.62 13.47 -19.21
CA LYS A 66 10.07 14.11 -17.97
C LYS A 66 9.09 13.96 -16.80
N SER A 67 9.60 14.24 -15.59
CA SER A 67 8.86 14.24 -14.33
C SER A 67 8.79 15.66 -13.77
N TYR A 68 7.63 16.07 -13.25
CA TYR A 68 7.37 17.44 -12.78
C TYR A 68 6.76 17.48 -11.37
N PRO A 69 7.11 18.49 -10.54
CA PRO A 69 6.30 18.90 -9.38
C PRO A 69 4.85 19.11 -9.78
N PHE A 70 3.93 18.63 -8.94
CA PHE A 70 2.52 18.70 -9.26
C PHE A 70 1.62 18.83 -8.04
N GLY A 71 0.64 19.72 -8.14
CA GLY A 71 -0.41 19.93 -7.16
C GLY A 71 -1.79 19.85 -7.81
N ILE A 72 -2.72 19.14 -7.17
CA ILE A 72 -4.15 19.23 -7.46
C ILE A 72 -4.79 19.92 -6.25
N TYR A 73 -5.36 21.11 -6.44
CA TYR A 73 -6.10 21.80 -5.38
C TYR A 73 -7.55 21.98 -5.83
N ILE A 74 -8.48 21.44 -5.06
CA ILE A 74 -9.91 21.44 -5.38
C ILE A 74 -10.66 22.14 -4.24
N GLU A 75 -11.47 23.11 -4.59
CA GLU A 75 -12.37 23.80 -3.67
C GLU A 75 -13.80 23.38 -4.00
N VAL A 76 -14.53 22.94 -2.98
CA VAL A 76 -15.92 22.45 -3.12
C VAL A 76 -16.83 23.20 -2.18
N ALA A 77 -18.05 23.47 -2.64
CA ALA A 77 -19.10 24.06 -1.82
C ALA A 77 -20.45 23.41 -2.11
N GLY A 78 -21.30 23.36 -1.11
CA GLY A 78 -22.66 22.83 -1.17
C GLY A 78 -23.29 22.87 0.22
N LYS A 79 -24.62 22.84 0.29
CA LYS A 79 -25.33 22.95 1.58
C LYS A 79 -24.98 21.83 2.57
N GLU A 80 -24.62 20.66 2.04
CA GLU A 80 -24.27 19.47 2.80
C GLU A 80 -22.75 19.21 2.84
N VAL A 81 -21.94 20.14 2.31
CA VAL A 81 -20.47 20.02 2.29
C VAL A 81 -19.89 20.58 3.59
N GLU A 82 -19.38 19.69 4.42
CA GLU A 82 -18.69 20.00 5.67
C GLU A 82 -17.18 19.73 5.54
N GLU A 83 -16.35 20.36 6.40
CA GLU A 83 -14.90 20.09 6.44
C GLU A 83 -14.57 18.60 6.66
N ASP A 84 -15.44 17.88 7.38
CA ASP A 84 -15.31 16.44 7.62
C ASP A 84 -15.49 15.58 6.36
N LEU A 85 -16.02 16.16 5.28
CA LEU A 85 -16.14 15.47 3.99
C LEU A 85 -14.92 15.66 3.09
N GLU A 86 -14.00 16.57 3.43
CA GLU A 86 -12.85 16.89 2.59
C GLU A 86 -12.02 15.64 2.25
N GLY A 87 -11.70 14.78 3.23
CA GLY A 87 -10.90 13.57 2.99
C GLY A 87 -11.58 12.56 2.06
N ILE A 88 -12.91 12.47 2.13
CA ILE A 88 -13.71 11.56 1.30
C ILE A 88 -13.76 12.04 -0.14
N ILE A 89 -14.01 13.34 -0.32
CA ILE A 89 -14.02 13.98 -1.64
C ILE A 89 -12.61 13.90 -2.25
N GLU A 90 -11.56 14.17 -1.47
CA GLU A 90 -10.17 14.08 -1.89
C GLU A 90 -9.82 12.67 -2.38
N ARG A 91 -10.32 11.63 -1.71
CA ARG A 91 -10.07 10.25 -2.13
C ARG A 91 -10.64 9.93 -3.52
N ARG A 92 -11.71 10.61 -3.95
CA ARG A 92 -12.30 10.41 -5.28
C ARG A 92 -11.45 10.98 -6.41
N ILE A 93 -10.49 11.87 -6.14
CA ILE A 93 -9.50 12.30 -7.13
C ILE A 93 -8.80 11.08 -7.75
N HIS A 94 -8.49 10.07 -6.92
CA HIS A 94 -7.90 8.83 -7.38
C HIS A 94 -8.77 8.09 -8.41
N GLU A 95 -10.03 7.83 -8.10
CA GLU A 95 -10.92 7.11 -9.01
C GLU A 95 -11.18 7.91 -10.28
N TYR A 96 -11.55 9.17 -10.14
CA TYR A 96 -11.98 10.00 -11.27
C TYR A 96 -10.85 10.32 -12.23
N CYS A 97 -9.61 10.44 -11.74
CA CYS A 97 -8.44 10.51 -12.63
C CYS A 97 -8.28 9.20 -13.41
N ASN A 98 -8.36 8.04 -12.75
CA ASN A 98 -8.19 6.74 -13.41
C ASN A 98 -9.36 6.33 -14.31
N TYR A 99 -10.50 7.03 -14.28
CA TYR A 99 -11.57 6.81 -15.27
C TYR A 99 -11.23 7.40 -16.64
N ILE A 100 -10.21 8.26 -16.75
CA ILE A 100 -9.80 8.88 -18.01
C ILE A 100 -8.81 7.97 -18.73
N GLU A 101 -9.13 7.54 -19.95
CA GLU A 101 -8.24 6.66 -20.74
C GLU A 101 -6.84 7.29 -20.90
N GLY A 102 -5.83 6.55 -20.48
CA GLY A 102 -4.43 6.94 -20.53
C GLY A 102 -4.05 8.05 -19.57
N PHE A 103 -4.82 8.27 -18.51
CA PHE A 103 -4.41 9.06 -17.34
C PHE A 103 -4.43 8.20 -16.08
N MET A 104 -3.24 7.89 -15.57
CA MET A 104 -3.07 7.03 -14.40
C MET A 104 -2.83 7.92 -13.18
N HIS A 105 -3.52 7.64 -12.07
CA HIS A 105 -3.28 8.24 -10.76
C HIS A 105 -3.04 7.15 -9.70
N LEU A 106 -1.99 7.28 -8.90
CA LEU A 106 -1.67 6.37 -7.81
C LEU A 106 -1.51 7.13 -6.50
N ASN A 107 -1.72 6.40 -5.40
CA ASN A 107 -1.58 6.86 -4.01
C ASN A 107 -2.60 7.93 -3.63
N GLN A 108 -2.15 8.96 -2.90
CA GLN A 108 -2.97 9.95 -2.20
C GLN A 108 -2.14 11.11 -1.64
N ARG A 109 -2.79 12.22 -1.26
CA ARG A 109 -2.23 13.34 -0.47
C ARG A 109 -0.85 13.79 -0.98
N TYR A 110 0.19 13.77 -0.15
CA TYR A 110 1.57 14.21 -0.47
C TYR A 110 2.38 13.20 -1.29
N ASP A 111 1.77 12.08 -1.67
CA ASP A 111 2.44 10.93 -2.26
C ASP A 111 1.87 10.58 -3.64
N ILE A 112 1.07 11.48 -4.22
CA ILE A 112 0.47 11.28 -5.53
C ILE A 112 1.51 10.95 -6.60
N TRP A 113 1.12 10.07 -7.51
CA TRP A 113 1.93 9.73 -8.67
C TRP A 113 1.04 9.54 -9.88
N LEU A 114 1.16 10.46 -10.84
CA LEU A 114 0.35 10.43 -12.03
C LEU A 114 1.20 10.28 -13.28
N ARG A 115 0.61 9.67 -14.31
CA ARG A 115 1.18 9.61 -15.66
C ARG A 115 0.10 9.87 -16.69
N LEU A 116 0.49 10.56 -17.75
CA LEU A 116 -0.29 10.68 -18.98
C LEU A 116 0.36 9.85 -20.08
N SER A 117 -0.43 9.11 -20.86
CA SER A 117 0.09 8.29 -21.96
C SER A 117 0.35 9.13 -23.22
N LYS A 118 1.35 8.71 -24.02
CA LYS A 118 1.63 9.32 -25.35
C LYS A 118 0.43 9.23 -26.27
N LYS A 119 -0.27 8.08 -26.25
CA LYS A 119 -1.46 7.82 -27.07
C LYS A 119 -2.57 8.82 -26.75
N SER A 120 -2.90 9.01 -25.47
CA SER A 120 -3.97 9.93 -25.05
C SER A 120 -3.61 11.39 -25.30
N PHE A 121 -2.34 11.76 -25.07
CA PHE A 121 -1.86 13.09 -25.43
C PHE A 121 -2.01 13.38 -26.93
N GLN A 122 -1.57 12.46 -27.79
CA GLN A 122 -1.68 12.57 -29.26
C GLN A 122 -3.13 12.64 -29.76
N ARG A 123 -4.07 12.01 -29.05
CA ARG A 123 -5.51 12.12 -29.33
C ARG A 123 -6.12 13.47 -28.97
N GLY A 124 -5.40 14.27 -28.18
CA GLY A 124 -5.81 15.62 -27.82
C GLY A 124 -5.98 15.86 -26.31
N LEU A 125 -5.73 14.87 -25.44
CA LEU A 125 -5.72 15.09 -23.99
C LEU A 125 -4.42 15.82 -23.59
N ASN A 126 -4.30 17.09 -24.00
CA ASN A 126 -3.06 17.86 -23.97
C ASN A 126 -3.18 19.16 -23.13
N SER A 127 -4.20 19.25 -22.28
CA SER A 127 -4.37 20.35 -21.32
C SER A 127 -5.01 19.85 -20.04
N PHE A 128 -4.50 20.30 -18.89
CA PHE A 128 -5.10 20.05 -17.58
C PHE A 128 -6.54 20.55 -17.49
N LYS A 129 -6.92 21.55 -18.29
CA LYS A 129 -8.30 22.05 -18.35
C LYS A 129 -9.28 20.97 -18.82
N LEU A 130 -8.86 20.06 -19.70
CA LEU A 130 -9.69 18.93 -20.13
C LEU A 130 -9.89 17.93 -18.98
N ILE A 131 -8.83 17.65 -18.23
CA ILE A 131 -8.88 16.77 -17.06
C ILE A 131 -9.77 17.40 -15.98
N GLY A 132 -9.61 18.70 -15.69
CA GLY A 132 -10.46 19.42 -14.75
C GLY A 132 -11.95 19.39 -15.11
N LYS A 133 -12.30 19.54 -16.39
CA LYS A 133 -13.69 19.38 -16.86
C LYS A 133 -14.24 17.98 -16.61
N VAL A 134 -13.42 16.94 -16.78
CA VAL A 134 -13.84 15.56 -16.48
C VAL A 134 -14.06 15.39 -14.98
N LEU A 135 -13.10 15.83 -14.16
CA LEU A 135 -13.19 15.77 -12.71
C LEU A 135 -14.42 16.50 -12.20
N GLU A 136 -14.65 17.76 -12.61
CA GLU A 136 -15.86 18.52 -12.26
C GLU A 136 -17.13 17.71 -12.50
N ARG A 137 -17.28 17.16 -13.71
CA ARG A 137 -18.49 16.44 -14.09
C ARG A 137 -18.67 15.17 -13.29
N LEU A 138 -17.60 14.43 -13.03
CA LEU A 138 -17.63 13.22 -12.20
C LEU A 138 -17.94 13.55 -10.74
N PHE A 139 -17.31 14.58 -10.16
CA PHE A 139 -17.61 15.02 -8.80
C PHE A 139 -19.09 15.40 -8.65
N LYS A 140 -19.63 16.19 -9.56
CA LYS A 140 -21.06 16.59 -9.51
C LYS A 140 -22.02 15.42 -9.77
N SER A 141 -21.66 14.43 -10.60
CA SER A 141 -22.54 13.29 -10.88
C SER A 141 -22.57 12.27 -9.76
N GLU A 142 -21.40 11.96 -9.20
CA GLU A 142 -21.23 10.89 -8.22
C GLU A 142 -21.40 11.39 -6.78
N LEU A 143 -21.15 12.67 -6.52
CA LEU A 143 -21.36 13.32 -5.22
C LEU A 143 -22.29 14.54 -5.38
N PRO A 144 -23.61 14.35 -5.51
CA PRO A 144 -24.57 15.44 -5.71
C PRO A 144 -24.58 16.52 -4.61
N ILE A 145 -23.97 16.23 -3.46
CA ILE A 145 -23.74 17.21 -2.39
C ILE A 145 -22.79 18.34 -2.80
N VAL A 146 -21.95 18.13 -3.83
CA VAL A 146 -21.03 19.13 -4.38
C VAL A 146 -21.81 20.01 -5.38
N GLU A 147 -22.29 21.17 -4.92
CA GLU A 147 -23.03 22.13 -5.75
C GLU A 147 -22.10 22.98 -6.62
N LYS A 148 -20.99 23.45 -6.03
CA LYS A 148 -19.94 24.20 -6.73
C LYS A 148 -18.58 23.55 -6.57
N ILE A 149 -17.78 23.62 -7.63
CA ILE A 149 -16.41 23.12 -7.62
C ILE A 149 -15.50 24.02 -8.44
N GLN A 150 -14.31 24.28 -7.90
CA GLN A 150 -13.21 24.95 -8.58
C GLN A 150 -11.96 24.07 -8.48
N ILE A 151 -11.21 23.96 -9.58
CA ILE A 151 -10.03 23.09 -9.65
C ILE A 151 -8.82 23.91 -10.10
N THR A 152 -7.73 23.84 -9.36
CA THR A 152 -6.46 24.46 -9.67
C THR A 152 -5.39 23.39 -9.80
N PHE A 153 -4.83 23.25 -11.00
CA PHE A 153 -3.65 22.43 -11.25
C PHE A 153 -2.40 23.29 -11.12
N ILE A 154 -1.37 22.78 -10.43
CA ILE A 154 -0.16 23.55 -10.13
C ILE A 154 1.05 22.75 -10.62
N THR A 155 1.80 23.31 -11.55
CA THR A 155 3.04 22.75 -12.11
C THR A 155 4.23 23.69 -11.90
N ASP A 156 3.99 24.92 -11.44
CA ASP A 156 5.04 25.83 -10.99
C ASP A 156 5.76 25.25 -9.75
N PRO A 157 7.07 24.97 -9.81
CA PRO A 157 7.79 24.30 -8.72
C PRO A 157 7.70 25.03 -7.38
N ALA A 158 7.82 26.36 -7.37
CA ALA A 158 7.80 27.16 -6.14
C ALA A 158 6.41 27.12 -5.49
N LYS A 159 5.35 27.24 -6.29
CA LYS A 159 3.98 27.17 -5.79
C LYS A 159 3.60 25.76 -5.32
N VAL A 160 4.09 24.71 -6.00
CA VAL A 160 3.89 23.33 -5.53
C VAL A 160 4.54 23.12 -4.16
N GLU A 161 5.77 23.59 -3.95
CA GLU A 161 6.45 23.47 -2.67
C GLU A 161 5.71 24.21 -1.55
N GLU A 162 5.29 25.46 -1.79
CA GLU A 162 4.52 26.27 -0.85
C GLU A 162 3.22 25.55 -0.45
N MET A 163 2.41 25.14 -1.44
CA MET A 163 1.11 24.53 -1.19
C MET A 163 1.23 23.11 -0.63
N ALA A 164 2.29 22.36 -0.95
CA ALA A 164 2.54 21.06 -0.33
C ALA A 164 2.75 21.18 1.20
N ARG A 165 3.38 22.27 1.67
CA ARG A 165 3.52 22.53 3.12
C ARG A 165 2.17 22.83 3.76
N VAL A 166 1.34 23.64 3.11
CA VAL A 166 -0.04 23.93 3.56
C VAL A 166 -0.86 22.64 3.62
N ALA A 167 -0.81 21.83 2.57
CA ALA A 167 -1.54 20.58 2.49
C ALA A 167 -1.14 19.61 3.61
N ARG A 168 0.15 19.48 3.92
CA ARG A 168 0.65 18.67 5.05
C ARG A 168 0.07 19.12 6.40
N GLN A 169 -0.06 20.43 6.64
CA GLN A 169 -0.68 20.93 7.87
C GLN A 169 -2.16 20.55 7.96
N VAL A 170 -2.88 20.62 6.83
CA VAL A 170 -4.29 20.22 6.77
C VAL A 170 -4.44 18.72 7.02
N TYR A 171 -3.61 17.88 6.40
CA TYR A 171 -3.66 16.43 6.64
C TYR A 171 -3.39 16.08 8.10
N GLU A 172 -2.37 16.68 8.71
CA GLU A 172 -2.05 16.43 10.12
C GLU A 172 -3.20 16.87 11.04
N ALA A 173 -3.86 18.00 10.75
CA ALA A 173 -5.04 18.43 11.49
C ALA A 173 -6.23 17.45 11.33
N ARG A 174 -6.44 16.89 10.12
CA ARG A 174 -7.46 15.86 9.88
C ARG A 174 -7.14 14.59 10.66
N ASP A 175 -5.90 14.11 10.58
CA ASP A 175 -5.48 12.86 11.20
C ASP A 175 -5.42 12.94 12.73
N ALA A 176 -4.96 14.06 13.28
CA ALA A 176 -4.90 14.27 14.73
C ALA A 176 -6.28 14.12 15.41
N ARG A 177 -7.37 14.48 14.71
CA ARG A 177 -8.75 14.29 15.22
C ARG A 177 -9.11 12.80 15.36
N ALA A 178 -8.54 11.91 14.55
CA ALA A 178 -8.83 10.49 14.58
C ALA A 178 -8.12 9.72 15.71
N ARG A 179 -6.97 10.22 16.19
CA ARG A 179 -6.07 9.46 17.11
C ARG A 179 -6.60 9.23 18.53
N GLY A 180 -7.69 9.91 18.92
CA GLY A 180 -8.23 9.83 20.29
C GLY A 180 -9.27 8.73 20.52
N LEU A 181 -9.84 8.16 19.47
CA LEU A 181 -10.96 7.22 19.56
C LEU A 181 -10.45 5.77 19.59
N LYS A 182 -11.01 4.93 20.47
CA LYS A 182 -10.64 3.52 20.59
C LYS A 182 -11.62 2.61 19.86
N ASP A 183 -11.12 1.44 19.46
CA ASP A 183 -11.96 0.39 18.87
C ASP A 183 -13.11 -0.02 19.78
N GLU A 184 -12.87 -0.06 21.10
CA GLU A 184 -13.85 -0.48 22.09
C GLU A 184 -14.93 0.57 22.37
N GLU A 185 -14.76 1.80 21.87
CA GLU A 185 -15.65 2.95 22.11
C GLU A 185 -16.65 3.17 20.95
N VAL A 186 -16.57 2.39 19.89
CA VAL A 186 -17.41 2.53 18.70
C VAL A 186 -18.37 1.36 18.49
N ASP A 187 -19.50 1.65 17.89
CA ASP A 187 -20.55 0.68 17.58
C ASP A 187 -20.37 0.03 16.19
N ALA A 188 -19.46 0.57 15.37
CA ALA A 188 -19.16 0.06 14.04
C ALA A 188 -17.72 0.34 13.61
N PHE A 189 -17.27 -0.51 12.69
CA PHE A 189 -16.12 -0.28 11.84
C PHE A 189 -16.58 0.08 10.43
N TYR A 190 -15.61 0.34 9.55
CA TYR A 190 -15.88 0.65 8.16
C TYR A 190 -15.06 -0.22 7.24
N GLY A 191 -15.66 -0.62 6.13
CA GLY A 191 -15.02 -1.38 5.08
C GLY A 191 -14.75 -0.52 3.87
N CYS A 192 -13.73 -0.86 3.08
CA CYS A 192 -13.46 -0.21 1.80
C CYS A 192 -13.07 -1.24 0.72
N THR A 193 -13.76 -1.21 -0.41
CA THR A 193 -13.50 -2.02 -1.61
C THR A 193 -13.01 -1.20 -2.81
N LEU A 194 -12.62 0.06 -2.61
CA LEU A 194 -12.16 0.96 -3.69
C LEU A 194 -11.08 0.30 -4.57
N CYS A 195 -10.13 -0.40 -3.95
CA CYS A 195 -8.98 -0.95 -4.68
C CYS A 195 -9.22 -2.34 -5.29
N GLN A 196 -10.47 -2.82 -5.36
CA GLN A 196 -10.78 -4.13 -5.96
C GLN A 196 -10.59 -4.15 -7.48
N SER A 197 -10.58 -2.99 -8.14
CA SER A 197 -10.14 -2.85 -9.53
C SER A 197 -8.70 -3.33 -9.75
N PHE A 198 -7.86 -3.25 -8.72
CA PHE A 198 -6.47 -3.73 -8.73
C PHE A 198 -6.27 -5.07 -8.02
N ALA A 199 -6.92 -5.27 -6.87
CA ALA A 199 -6.83 -6.47 -6.04
C ALA A 199 -8.23 -6.98 -5.70
N PRO A 200 -8.84 -7.83 -6.54
CA PRO A 200 -10.26 -8.17 -6.47
C PRO A 200 -10.74 -8.77 -5.14
N THR A 201 -9.85 -9.44 -4.41
CA THR A 201 -10.14 -10.09 -3.13
C THR A 201 -9.80 -9.21 -1.92
N HIS A 202 -9.22 -8.03 -2.14
CA HIS A 202 -8.86 -7.12 -1.07
C HIS A 202 -10.09 -6.41 -0.49
N VAL A 203 -10.11 -6.30 0.84
CA VAL A 203 -11.07 -5.51 1.60
C VAL A 203 -10.30 -4.81 2.70
N CYS A 204 -10.36 -3.49 2.76
CA CYS A 204 -9.90 -2.75 3.94
C CYS A 204 -10.96 -2.83 5.04
N VAL A 205 -10.54 -3.11 6.27
CA VAL A 205 -11.30 -2.95 7.51
C VAL A 205 -10.64 -1.85 8.31
N ILE A 206 -11.41 -0.81 8.57
CA ILE A 206 -10.99 0.47 9.11
C ILE A 206 -11.64 0.63 10.48
N THR A 207 -10.81 0.77 11.50
CA THR A 207 -11.22 1.00 12.89
C THR A 207 -10.67 2.34 13.36
N PRO A 208 -11.12 2.88 14.50
CA PRO A 208 -10.50 4.07 15.07
C PRO A 208 -8.98 3.95 15.24
N GLN A 209 -8.49 2.75 15.57
CA GLN A 209 -7.08 2.50 15.83
C GLN A 209 -6.36 1.79 14.66
N ARG A 210 -7.02 1.66 13.50
CA ARG A 210 -6.44 1.11 12.27
C ARG A 210 -7.00 1.83 11.05
N TYR A 211 -6.21 2.76 10.52
CA TYR A 211 -6.46 3.40 9.23
C TYR A 211 -6.48 2.39 8.09
N ALA A 212 -7.13 2.76 6.98
CA ALA A 212 -6.92 2.06 5.72
C ALA A 212 -5.42 2.08 5.35
N ASN A 213 -4.94 1.01 4.71
CA ASN A 213 -3.51 0.87 4.41
C ASN A 213 -2.95 2.03 3.56
N CYS A 214 -3.79 2.71 2.78
CA CYS A 214 -3.39 3.87 1.97
C CYS A 214 -3.08 5.15 2.76
N GLY A 215 -3.44 5.21 4.05
CA GLY A 215 -3.31 6.42 4.87
C GLY A 215 -4.37 7.50 4.63
N ALA A 216 -5.20 7.36 3.60
CA ALA A 216 -6.16 8.40 3.19
C ALA A 216 -7.57 8.28 3.82
N ILE A 217 -7.89 7.16 4.48
CA ILE A 217 -9.24 6.91 4.99
C ILE A 217 -9.14 6.52 6.47
N SER A 218 -9.53 7.46 7.33
CA SER A 218 -9.73 7.25 8.76
C SER A 218 -11.09 6.62 9.05
N TRP A 219 -11.34 6.29 10.32
CA TRP A 219 -12.66 5.86 10.77
C TRP A 219 -13.75 6.93 10.56
N PHE A 220 -13.41 8.21 10.78
CA PHE A 220 -14.34 9.32 10.56
C PHE A 220 -14.67 9.48 9.08
N ASP A 221 -13.70 9.32 8.19
CA ASP A 221 -13.93 9.29 6.74
C ASP A 221 -14.82 8.11 6.36
N GLY A 222 -14.61 6.92 6.95
CA GLY A 222 -15.47 5.75 6.75
C GLY A 222 -16.93 6.03 7.14
N ARG A 223 -17.13 6.66 8.29
CA ARG A 223 -18.44 7.06 8.80
C ARG A 223 -19.14 8.04 7.89
N ALA A 224 -18.46 9.11 7.51
CA ALA A 224 -19.05 10.12 6.67
C ALA A 224 -19.30 9.60 5.24
N ALA A 225 -18.38 8.81 4.67
CA ALA A 225 -18.53 8.27 3.32
C ALA A 225 -19.72 7.31 3.20
N SER A 226 -19.86 6.38 4.16
CA SER A 226 -20.98 5.43 4.15
C SER A 226 -22.34 6.09 4.41
N ARG A 227 -22.36 7.31 5.00
CA ARG A 227 -23.57 8.12 5.16
C ARG A 227 -23.93 8.85 3.87
N VAL A 228 -22.94 9.47 3.22
CA VAL A 228 -23.11 10.26 1.98
C VAL A 228 -23.44 9.36 0.78
N ASP A 229 -22.74 8.23 0.67
CA ASP A 229 -22.93 7.25 -0.40
C ASP A 229 -23.10 5.84 0.17
N PRO A 230 -24.30 5.47 0.66
CA PRO A 230 -24.54 4.18 1.31
C PRO A 230 -24.37 2.95 0.40
N LYS A 231 -24.40 3.15 -0.92
CA LYS A 231 -24.20 2.09 -1.92
C LYS A 231 -22.78 2.09 -2.48
N GLY A 232 -21.95 3.00 -1.99
CA GLY A 232 -20.58 3.19 -2.43
C GLY A 232 -19.62 2.08 -2.00
N PRO A 233 -18.35 2.24 -2.38
CA PRO A 233 -17.29 1.29 -2.06
C PRO A 233 -16.85 1.34 -0.59
N ILE A 234 -17.25 2.38 0.16
CA ILE A 234 -17.02 2.51 1.59
C ILE A 234 -18.34 2.22 2.33
N PHE A 235 -18.32 1.26 3.24
CA PHE A 235 -19.54 0.72 3.84
C PHE A 235 -19.37 0.47 5.34
N ARG A 236 -20.48 0.52 6.08
CA ARG A 236 -20.50 0.22 7.52
C ARG A 236 -20.31 -1.28 7.77
N ILE A 237 -19.54 -1.62 8.78
CA ILE A 237 -19.34 -2.97 9.32
C ILE A 237 -19.81 -2.96 10.76
N GLU A 238 -20.82 -3.75 11.09
CA GLU A 238 -21.19 -4.00 12.49
C GLU A 238 -20.02 -4.70 13.19
N VAL A 239 -19.65 -4.29 14.41
CA VAL A 239 -18.49 -4.88 15.11
C VAL A 239 -18.68 -6.38 15.36
N GLY A 240 -19.88 -6.76 15.80
CA GLY A 240 -20.18 -8.15 16.16
C GLY A 240 -19.49 -8.60 17.46
N GLN A 241 -19.24 -9.90 17.59
CA GLN A 241 -18.56 -10.48 18.75
C GLN A 241 -17.05 -10.25 18.67
N VAL A 242 -16.44 -9.88 19.79
CA VAL A 242 -14.98 -9.85 19.93
C VAL A 242 -14.49 -11.29 20.11
N LEU A 243 -13.81 -11.84 19.11
CA LEU A 243 -13.31 -13.23 19.12
C LEU A 243 -11.89 -13.30 19.67
N ASP A 244 -11.05 -12.32 19.37
CA ASP A 244 -9.69 -12.18 19.92
C ASP A 244 -9.32 -10.68 20.03
N PRO A 245 -9.31 -10.10 21.24
CA PRO A 245 -9.03 -8.67 21.42
C PRO A 245 -7.56 -8.29 21.19
N VAL A 246 -6.63 -9.26 21.23
CA VAL A 246 -5.20 -9.01 21.02
C VAL A 246 -4.90 -9.01 19.52
N LYS A 247 -5.45 -9.97 18.78
CA LYS A 247 -5.30 -10.01 17.32
C LYS A 247 -6.24 -9.05 16.61
N GLY A 248 -7.26 -8.54 17.30
CA GLY A 248 -8.32 -7.73 16.71
C GLY A 248 -9.19 -8.56 15.79
N GLU A 249 -9.62 -9.75 16.23
CA GLU A 249 -10.57 -10.57 15.50
C GLU A 249 -11.99 -10.28 15.97
N TYR A 250 -12.84 -9.87 15.03
CA TYR A 250 -14.23 -9.51 15.26
C TYR A 250 -15.12 -10.27 14.29
N SER A 251 -16.23 -10.84 14.76
CA SER A 251 -17.11 -11.65 13.91
C SER A 251 -17.68 -10.84 12.74
N GLY A 252 -18.05 -9.58 12.98
CA GLY A 252 -18.60 -8.73 11.93
C GLY A 252 -17.56 -8.30 10.89
N ALA A 253 -16.31 -8.12 11.30
CA ALA A 253 -15.20 -7.93 10.36
C ALA A 253 -15.00 -9.18 9.48
N ASN A 254 -14.99 -10.37 10.07
CA ASN A 254 -14.88 -11.65 9.34
C ASN A 254 -16.02 -11.83 8.33
N GLU A 255 -17.27 -11.58 8.74
CA GLU A 255 -18.44 -11.66 7.84
C GLU A 255 -18.35 -10.66 6.69
N ALA A 256 -17.95 -9.42 6.98
CA ALA A 256 -17.81 -8.37 5.99
C ALA A 256 -16.72 -8.70 4.96
N VAL A 257 -15.52 -9.12 5.40
CA VAL A 257 -14.43 -9.48 4.49
C VAL A 257 -14.82 -10.70 3.65
N LYS A 258 -15.39 -11.75 4.25
CA LYS A 258 -15.84 -12.95 3.53
C LYS A 258 -16.82 -12.62 2.42
N LYS A 259 -17.82 -11.79 2.72
CA LYS A 259 -18.82 -11.38 1.72
C LYS A 259 -18.19 -10.54 0.61
N LYS A 260 -17.34 -9.58 0.97
CA LYS A 260 -16.80 -8.59 0.03
C LYS A 260 -15.59 -9.08 -0.77
N SER A 261 -14.91 -10.13 -0.32
CA SER A 261 -13.83 -10.81 -1.05
C SER A 261 -14.32 -12.02 -1.85
N LEU A 262 -15.64 -12.17 -2.03
CA LEU A 262 -16.27 -13.32 -2.72
C LEU A 262 -15.92 -14.69 -2.10
N GLY A 263 -15.69 -14.72 -0.78
CA GLY A 263 -15.36 -15.93 -0.03
C GLY A 263 -13.88 -16.27 0.05
N GLU A 264 -12.99 -15.57 -0.68
CA GLU A 264 -11.55 -15.88 -0.68
C GLU A 264 -10.90 -15.65 0.71
N ILE A 265 -11.30 -14.59 1.41
CA ILE A 265 -10.78 -14.22 2.73
C ILE A 265 -11.87 -14.45 3.77
N GLU A 266 -11.73 -15.49 4.57
CA GLU A 266 -12.76 -15.84 5.56
C GLU A 266 -12.56 -15.19 6.93
N ARG A 267 -11.32 -14.82 7.27
CA ARG A 267 -10.93 -14.29 8.57
C ARG A 267 -9.94 -13.16 8.42
N VAL A 268 -10.00 -12.19 9.32
CA VAL A 268 -9.04 -11.09 9.41
C VAL A 268 -8.68 -10.80 10.86
N TRP A 269 -7.37 -10.76 11.11
CA TRP A 269 -6.76 -10.30 12.34
C TRP A 269 -6.17 -8.92 12.09
N LEU A 270 -6.75 -7.91 12.72
CA LEU A 270 -6.42 -6.52 12.49
C LEU A 270 -5.07 -6.10 13.08
N TYR A 271 -4.45 -6.85 13.98
CA TYR A 271 -3.29 -6.37 14.73
C TYR A 271 -2.07 -7.29 14.68
N THR A 272 -1.89 -7.98 13.55
CA THR A 272 -0.78 -8.92 13.30
C THR A 272 -0.37 -8.95 11.83
N ALA A 273 0.87 -9.31 11.58
CA ALA A 273 1.44 -9.66 10.29
C ALA A 273 1.41 -11.19 10.01
N PHE A 274 0.89 -12.02 10.92
CA PHE A 274 0.94 -13.49 10.83
C PHE A 274 -0.44 -14.15 10.98
N GLY A 275 -0.61 -15.34 10.39
CA GLY A 275 -1.83 -16.13 10.40
C GLY A 275 -2.87 -15.59 9.42
N TYR A 276 -3.75 -14.72 9.90
CA TYR A 276 -4.80 -14.10 9.09
C TYR A 276 -4.62 -12.58 8.99
N PRO A 277 -3.43 -12.08 8.58
CA PRO A 277 -3.20 -10.64 8.53
C PRO A 277 -4.20 -9.96 7.60
N HIS A 278 -4.50 -8.71 7.89
CA HIS A 278 -5.28 -7.89 6.98
C HIS A 278 -4.59 -7.79 5.60
N THR A 279 -5.34 -8.09 4.53
CA THR A 279 -4.80 -8.10 3.16
C THR A 279 -4.38 -6.72 2.69
N SER A 280 -3.62 -6.63 1.60
CA SER A 280 -3.19 -5.36 1.00
C SER A 280 -3.49 -5.32 -0.50
N CYS A 281 -3.97 -4.17 -1.00
CA CYS A 281 -4.11 -3.93 -2.44
C CYS A 281 -2.75 -3.62 -3.06
N GLY A 282 -2.33 -2.36 -3.07
CA GLY A 282 -1.06 -1.88 -3.63
C GLY A 282 -0.75 -0.40 -3.37
N CYS A 283 -1.64 0.32 -2.69
CA CYS A 283 -1.48 1.75 -2.38
C CYS A 283 -1.03 2.01 -0.93
N PHE A 284 -0.52 1.00 -0.24
CA PHE A 284 0.01 1.16 1.12
C PHE A 284 1.25 2.06 1.14
N GLU A 285 1.39 2.87 2.18
CA GLU A 285 2.50 3.81 2.34
C GLU A 285 3.81 3.10 2.71
N ALA A 286 3.70 1.99 3.43
CA ALA A 286 4.83 1.16 3.85
C ALA A 286 4.49 -0.33 3.92
N VAL A 287 5.54 -1.15 4.06
CA VAL A 287 5.46 -2.60 4.26
C VAL A 287 6.22 -2.95 5.53
N ALA A 288 5.58 -3.68 6.44
CA ALA A 288 6.28 -4.50 7.42
C ALA A 288 6.63 -5.85 6.79
N PHE A 289 7.89 -6.27 6.92
CA PHE A 289 8.39 -7.54 6.40
C PHE A 289 9.16 -8.30 7.47
N TYR A 290 8.96 -9.62 7.53
CA TYR A 290 9.62 -10.48 8.50
C TYR A 290 11.06 -10.80 8.13
N ILE A 291 11.94 -10.78 9.14
CA ILE A 291 13.37 -11.06 9.04
C ILE A 291 13.65 -12.26 9.97
N PRO A 292 13.66 -13.50 9.42
CA PRO A 292 13.80 -14.71 10.22
C PRO A 292 15.06 -14.77 11.08
N GLU A 293 16.19 -14.28 10.59
CA GLU A 293 17.51 -14.38 11.21
C GLU A 293 17.63 -13.65 12.55
N VAL A 294 16.75 -12.66 12.77
CA VAL A 294 16.65 -11.88 14.01
C VAL A 294 15.28 -12.00 14.67
N ASP A 295 14.42 -12.91 14.18
CA ASP A 295 13.03 -13.07 14.63
C ASP A 295 12.31 -11.72 14.70
N GLY A 296 12.50 -10.81 13.74
CA GLY A 296 12.07 -9.41 13.82
C GLY A 296 11.27 -8.96 12.60
N LEU A 297 10.65 -7.77 12.67
CA LEU A 297 10.02 -7.11 11.54
C LEU A 297 10.83 -5.89 11.12
N GLY A 298 11.18 -5.79 9.84
CA GLY A 298 11.63 -4.55 9.22
C GLY A 298 10.44 -3.76 8.67
N ILE A 299 10.60 -2.44 8.53
CA ILE A 299 9.65 -1.58 7.83
C ILE A 299 10.36 -0.92 6.66
N VAL A 300 9.71 -0.80 5.51
CA VAL A 300 10.17 0.05 4.41
C VAL A 300 8.99 0.84 3.83
N HIS A 301 9.17 2.15 3.64
CA HIS A 301 8.16 3.01 3.03
C HIS A 301 8.44 3.22 1.55
N ARG A 302 7.41 3.61 0.79
CA ARG A 302 7.48 3.61 -0.69
C ARG A 302 8.45 4.62 -1.29
N ASP A 303 8.73 5.71 -0.58
CA ASP A 303 9.65 6.75 -1.03
C ASP A 303 11.12 6.43 -0.70
N PHE A 304 11.37 5.30 -0.02
CA PHE A 304 12.72 4.82 0.21
C PHE A 304 13.37 4.35 -1.09
N LYS A 305 14.40 5.07 -1.54
CA LYS A 305 15.12 4.82 -2.80
C LYS A 305 16.18 3.70 -2.70
N GLY A 306 16.52 3.27 -1.48
CA GLY A 306 17.51 2.23 -1.22
C GLY A 306 16.94 0.82 -1.20
N VAL A 307 17.76 -0.12 -0.74
CA VAL A 307 17.32 -1.48 -0.39
C VAL A 307 17.18 -1.61 1.12
N ALA A 308 16.19 -2.36 1.57
CA ALA A 308 16.06 -2.70 2.97
C ALA A 308 17.23 -3.59 3.41
N VAL A 309 17.35 -3.81 4.72
CA VAL A 309 18.44 -4.58 5.35
C VAL A 309 18.56 -6.04 4.86
N ASN A 310 17.52 -6.58 4.24
CA ASN A 310 17.51 -7.88 3.57
C ASN A 310 17.92 -7.81 2.07
N GLY A 311 18.40 -6.65 1.61
CA GLY A 311 18.82 -6.41 0.23
C GLY A 311 17.69 -6.18 -0.78
N LEU A 312 16.42 -6.12 -0.35
CA LEU A 312 15.28 -5.96 -1.25
C LEU A 312 14.81 -4.50 -1.35
N PRO A 313 14.54 -3.96 -2.55
CA PRO A 313 13.91 -2.65 -2.69
C PRO A 313 12.43 -2.72 -2.31
N PHE A 314 11.82 -1.55 -2.03
CA PHE A 314 10.39 -1.45 -1.71
C PHE A 314 9.50 -2.15 -2.74
N SER A 315 9.79 -2.03 -4.05
CA SER A 315 8.98 -2.64 -5.10
C SER A 315 8.85 -4.15 -4.96
N THR A 316 9.93 -4.85 -4.61
CA THR A 316 9.92 -6.31 -4.44
C THR A 316 9.13 -6.73 -3.20
N LEU A 317 9.27 -5.97 -2.11
CA LEU A 317 8.52 -6.20 -0.87
C LEU A 317 7.03 -5.88 -1.05
N ALA A 318 6.72 -4.84 -1.81
CA ALA A 318 5.36 -4.47 -2.18
C ALA A 318 4.69 -5.56 -3.03
N ASP A 319 5.37 -6.11 -4.04
CA ASP A 319 4.85 -7.20 -4.87
C ASP A 319 4.52 -8.47 -4.04
N SER A 320 5.29 -8.73 -2.98
CA SER A 320 5.05 -9.84 -2.06
C SER A 320 3.86 -9.59 -1.14
N THR A 321 3.59 -8.33 -0.79
CA THR A 321 2.54 -7.90 0.15
C THR A 321 1.19 -7.67 -0.55
N ALA A 322 1.23 -7.24 -1.82
CA ALA A 322 0.08 -6.81 -2.60
C ALA A 322 -0.80 -7.96 -3.13
N GLY A 323 -1.95 -7.57 -3.69
CA GLY A 323 -2.81 -8.44 -4.48
C GLY A 323 -3.98 -9.07 -3.72
N GLY A 324 -4.34 -8.56 -2.54
CA GLY A 324 -5.52 -9.01 -1.80
C GLY A 324 -5.37 -10.39 -1.18
N ARG A 325 -4.13 -10.77 -0.84
CA ARG A 325 -3.78 -12.07 -0.25
C ARG A 325 -3.36 -11.91 1.20
N GLN A 326 -3.44 -12.98 1.97
CA GLN A 326 -2.84 -13.08 3.30
C GLN A 326 -1.49 -13.76 3.16
N VAL A 327 -0.43 -13.04 3.51
CA VAL A 327 0.95 -13.51 3.39
C VAL A 327 1.65 -13.29 4.72
N ASP A 328 2.05 -14.39 5.36
CA ASP A 328 2.72 -14.34 6.65
C ASP A 328 4.00 -13.54 6.60
N GLY A 329 4.12 -12.61 7.54
CA GLY A 329 5.28 -11.75 7.67
C GLY A 329 5.36 -10.64 6.63
N PHE A 330 4.36 -10.43 5.77
CA PHE A 330 4.31 -9.31 4.83
C PHE A 330 3.01 -8.54 4.98
N HIS A 331 3.10 -7.29 5.43
CA HIS A 331 1.93 -6.52 5.83
C HIS A 331 2.01 -5.07 5.37
N GLY A 332 1.01 -4.62 4.61
CA GLY A 332 0.89 -3.22 4.19
C GLY A 332 0.48 -2.33 5.36
N LEU A 333 1.09 -1.17 5.47
CA LEU A 333 0.93 -0.20 6.54
C LEU A 333 0.62 1.19 5.99
N SER A 334 -0.21 1.94 6.71
CA SER A 334 -0.23 3.40 6.65
C SER A 334 0.68 3.98 7.73
N ILE A 335 1.16 5.22 7.52
CA ILE A 335 1.93 5.96 8.53
C ILE A 335 1.09 6.14 9.80
N GLU A 336 -0.20 6.44 9.67
CA GLU A 336 -1.11 6.60 10.82
C GLU A 336 -1.30 5.30 11.62
N TYR A 337 -1.33 4.13 10.99
CA TYR A 337 -1.40 2.88 11.74
C TYR A 337 -0.15 2.63 12.59
N MET A 338 1.04 3.09 12.17
CA MET A 338 2.25 3.03 13.01
C MET A 338 2.15 3.93 14.25
N ARG A 339 1.33 4.98 14.21
CA ARG A 339 1.08 5.88 15.35
C ARG A 339 0.05 5.31 16.34
N SER A 340 -0.62 4.22 15.98
CA SER A 340 -1.65 3.58 16.80
C SER A 340 -1.07 2.83 18.01
N PRO A 341 -1.72 2.86 19.18
CA PRO A 341 -1.36 1.99 20.30
C PRO A 341 -1.61 0.50 20.00
N LYS A 342 -2.41 0.17 18.98
CA LYS A 342 -2.67 -1.20 18.53
C LYS A 342 -1.69 -1.66 17.43
N PHE A 343 -0.69 -0.84 17.08
CA PHE A 343 0.26 -1.14 16.02
C PHE A 343 0.92 -2.51 16.22
N LEU A 344 0.55 -3.48 15.37
CA LEU A 344 1.03 -4.88 15.38
C LEU A 344 1.09 -5.49 16.79
N GLN A 345 0.13 -5.14 17.66
CA GLN A 345 0.20 -5.48 19.08
C GLN A 345 0.29 -7.00 19.34
N ALA A 346 -0.34 -7.83 18.50
CA ALA A 346 -0.27 -9.28 18.65
C ALA A 346 1.12 -9.85 18.36
N ASP A 347 1.96 -9.10 17.65
CA ASP A 347 3.33 -9.48 17.32
C ASP A 347 4.35 -8.86 18.28
N GLY A 348 3.90 -8.07 19.26
CA GLY A 348 4.75 -7.31 20.20
C GLY A 348 4.93 -5.84 19.85
N GLY A 349 4.23 -5.35 18.81
CA GLY A 349 4.24 -3.95 18.37
C GLY A 349 5.64 -3.41 18.11
N TRP A 350 5.94 -2.22 18.66
CA TRP A 350 7.26 -1.60 18.49
C TRP A 350 8.44 -2.44 18.99
N ASN A 351 8.24 -3.36 19.94
CA ASN A 351 9.30 -4.27 20.41
C ASN A 351 9.67 -5.35 19.39
N ARG A 352 8.87 -5.51 18.33
CA ARG A 352 9.11 -6.44 17.22
C ARG A 352 9.79 -5.78 16.03
N ILE A 353 9.77 -4.44 15.96
CA ILE A 353 10.37 -3.71 14.85
C ILE A 353 11.87 -3.58 15.08
N VAL A 354 12.68 -4.09 14.16
CA VAL A 354 14.15 -4.14 14.33
C VAL A 354 14.88 -3.19 13.38
N TRP A 355 14.24 -2.79 12.29
CA TRP A 355 14.84 -1.93 11.26
C TRP A 355 13.78 -1.08 10.56
N MET A 356 14.08 0.20 10.30
CA MET A 356 13.28 1.07 9.43
C MET A 356 14.11 2.22 8.85
N PRO A 357 13.75 2.80 7.68
CA PRO A 357 14.39 4.01 7.20
C PRO A 357 14.30 5.16 8.21
N SER A 358 15.38 5.95 8.33
CA SER A 358 15.46 7.10 9.23
C SER A 358 14.34 8.11 8.99
N ALA A 359 13.92 8.30 7.74
CA ALA A 359 12.77 9.14 7.39
C ALA A 359 11.46 8.64 8.02
N VAL A 360 11.23 7.32 8.06
CA VAL A 360 10.04 6.76 8.73
C VAL A 360 10.14 6.98 10.22
N LYS A 361 11.31 6.69 10.79
CA LYS A 361 11.60 6.89 12.21
C LYS A 361 11.36 8.34 12.65
N GLU A 362 11.70 9.32 11.80
CA GLU A 362 11.42 10.74 12.03
C GLU A 362 9.91 11.04 11.98
N MET A 363 9.19 10.52 10.96
CA MET A 363 7.75 10.75 10.79
C MET A 363 6.91 10.24 11.96
N VAL A 364 7.28 9.11 12.59
CA VAL A 364 6.50 8.49 13.66
C VAL A 364 7.20 8.51 15.02
N GLY A 365 8.37 9.13 15.13
CA GLY A 365 9.26 9.03 16.29
C GLY A 365 8.61 9.41 17.63
N ALA A 366 7.72 10.40 17.62
CA ALA A 366 6.97 10.82 18.81
C ALA A 366 6.02 9.73 19.37
N PHE A 367 5.69 8.72 18.55
CA PHE A 367 4.79 7.60 18.89
C PHE A 367 5.53 6.28 19.15
N ILE A 368 6.84 6.23 18.92
CA ILE A 368 7.67 5.08 19.27
C ILE A 368 7.96 5.15 20.79
N PRO A 369 7.75 4.06 21.57
CA PRO A 369 8.11 4.04 22.98
C PRO A 369 9.59 4.38 23.19
N ARG A 370 9.87 5.26 24.15
CA ARG A 370 11.23 5.78 24.40
C ARG A 370 12.24 4.65 24.68
N GLU A 371 11.82 3.63 25.41
CA GLU A 371 12.61 2.44 25.74
C GLU A 371 13.11 1.63 24.52
N VAL A 372 12.47 1.75 23.35
CA VAL A 372 12.85 1.00 22.14
C VAL A 372 13.30 1.92 20.99
N ALA A 373 12.97 3.21 21.00
CA ALA A 373 13.27 4.13 19.91
C ALA A 373 14.75 4.11 19.47
N GLU A 374 15.70 4.20 20.40
CA GLU A 374 17.15 4.17 20.10
C GLU A 374 17.70 2.77 19.78
N LYS A 375 16.88 1.73 19.95
CA LYS A 375 17.24 0.33 19.74
C LYS A 375 16.82 -0.20 18.37
N ILE A 376 16.04 0.57 17.61
CA ILE A 376 15.62 0.24 16.24
C ILE A 376 16.65 0.77 15.26
N ALA A 377 17.25 -0.11 14.47
CA ALA A 377 18.24 0.24 13.47
C ALA A 377 17.62 1.02 12.30
N THR A 378 18.45 1.83 11.65
CA THR A 378 18.13 2.49 10.38
C THR A 378 19.08 2.07 9.28
N GLU A 379 18.87 2.57 8.06
CA GLU A 379 19.81 2.41 6.94
C GLU A 379 21.21 2.99 7.23
N ARG A 380 21.35 3.80 8.29
CA ARG A 380 22.63 4.36 8.73
C ARG A 380 23.37 3.47 9.73
N ASP A 381 22.64 2.59 10.42
CA ASP A 381 23.16 1.72 11.47
C ASP A 381 23.48 0.32 10.95
N ALA A 382 22.64 -0.19 10.05
CA ALA A 382 22.78 -1.53 9.47
C ALA A 382 22.24 -1.57 8.04
N THR A 383 23.06 -2.10 7.14
CA THR A 383 22.74 -2.33 5.72
C THR A 383 22.66 -3.82 5.37
N THR A 384 23.18 -4.69 6.25
CA THR A 384 23.11 -6.15 6.13
C THR A 384 22.47 -6.78 7.37
N ILE A 385 22.05 -8.05 7.24
CA ILE A 385 21.48 -8.83 8.34
C ILE A 385 22.51 -9.04 9.47
N GLU A 386 23.78 -9.25 9.13
CA GLU A 386 24.86 -9.43 10.10
C GLU A 386 25.13 -8.14 10.89
N GLU A 387 25.11 -6.98 10.22
CA GLU A 387 25.20 -5.67 10.88
C GLU A 387 24.00 -5.43 11.79
N LEU A 388 22.80 -5.75 11.32
CA LEU A 388 21.57 -5.63 12.10
C LEU A 388 21.63 -6.47 13.36
N LYS A 389 22.03 -7.74 13.25
CA LYS A 389 22.13 -8.64 14.40
C LYS A 389 23.07 -8.07 15.47
N ARG A 390 24.27 -7.61 15.08
CA ARG A 390 25.22 -6.98 16.02
C ARG A 390 24.63 -5.73 16.68
N PHE A 391 24.03 -4.84 15.90
CA PHE A 391 23.40 -3.63 16.43
C PHE A 391 22.32 -3.95 17.47
N LEU A 392 21.46 -4.93 17.19
CA LEU A 392 20.39 -5.33 18.10
C LEU A 392 20.92 -5.90 19.42
N GLU A 393 22.01 -6.68 19.38
CA GLU A 393 22.71 -7.16 20.59
C GLU A 393 23.32 -6.01 21.39
N GLU A 394 24.08 -5.13 20.73
CA GLU A 394 24.75 -3.99 21.35
C GLU A 394 23.78 -2.99 21.99
N LYS A 395 22.62 -2.75 21.35
CA LYS A 395 21.56 -1.88 21.87
C LYS A 395 20.60 -2.58 22.83
N GLU A 396 20.82 -3.87 23.10
CA GLU A 396 19.94 -4.71 23.91
C GLU A 396 18.47 -4.58 23.48
N HIS A 397 18.22 -4.70 22.18
CA HIS A 397 16.88 -4.64 21.62
C HIS A 397 15.99 -5.72 22.27
N PRO A 398 14.72 -5.44 22.63
CA PRO A 398 13.83 -6.41 23.28
C PRO A 398 13.75 -7.77 22.57
N ILE A 399 13.92 -7.78 21.23
CA ILE A 399 13.92 -8.99 20.41
C ILE A 399 15.01 -10.00 20.79
N VAL A 400 16.17 -9.54 21.27
CA VAL A 400 17.32 -10.40 21.59
C VAL A 400 16.95 -11.42 22.67
N LYS A 401 16.03 -11.08 23.58
CA LYS A 401 15.53 -11.99 24.62
C LYS A 401 14.77 -13.20 24.05
N ARG A 402 14.29 -13.12 22.81
CA ARG A 402 13.56 -14.18 22.12
C ARG A 402 14.46 -15.11 21.33
N TRP A 403 15.70 -14.71 21.07
CA TRP A 403 16.66 -15.56 20.41
C TRP A 403 16.97 -16.71 21.36
N VAL A 404 16.40 -17.87 21.06
CA VAL A 404 16.80 -19.10 21.73
C VAL A 404 18.28 -19.25 21.45
N LYS A 405 19.10 -19.24 22.51
CA LYS A 405 20.50 -19.66 22.39
C LYS A 405 20.47 -21.10 21.90
N VAL A 406 20.69 -21.30 20.62
CA VAL A 406 21.06 -22.61 20.11
C VAL A 406 22.41 -22.89 20.74
N GLU A 407 22.43 -23.69 21.80
CA GLU A 407 23.67 -24.28 22.28
C GLU A 407 24.22 -25.10 21.12
N GLU A 408 25.34 -24.67 20.55
CA GLU A 408 26.12 -25.54 19.69
C GLU A 408 26.42 -26.81 20.49
N PRO A 409 26.10 -28.01 19.97
CA PRO A 409 26.41 -29.23 20.68
C PRO A 409 27.92 -29.25 20.95
N PRO A 410 28.36 -29.63 22.16
CA PRO A 410 29.78 -29.62 22.51
C PRO A 410 30.52 -30.52 21.53
N VAL A 411 31.54 -29.96 20.86
CA VAL A 411 32.46 -30.71 20.02
C VAL A 411 33.14 -31.74 20.93
N PRO A 412 32.95 -33.06 20.72
CA PRO A 412 33.61 -34.05 21.56
C PRO A 412 35.12 -33.99 21.32
N ALA A 413 35.86 -33.61 22.35
CA ALA A 413 37.30 -33.77 22.38
C ALA A 413 37.63 -35.23 22.73
N SER A 414 37.82 -36.07 21.71
CA SER A 414 38.67 -37.26 21.85
C SER A 414 39.08 -37.79 20.47
N ARG A 415 40.37 -37.68 20.19
CA ARG A 415 41.09 -38.53 19.24
C ARG A 415 41.12 -39.94 19.83
N GLU A 416 40.57 -40.91 19.11
CA GLU A 416 41.06 -42.29 19.15
C GLU A 416 40.78 -42.97 17.80
N GLU A 417 41.80 -43.67 17.30
CA GLU A 417 41.93 -44.23 15.96
C GLU A 417 41.01 -45.45 15.75
N VAL A 418 40.19 -45.47 14.69
CA VAL A 418 39.76 -46.73 14.05
C VAL A 418 39.54 -46.56 12.53
N ARG A 419 40.42 -47.23 11.78
CA ARG A 419 40.33 -47.94 10.46
C ARG A 419 39.36 -47.51 9.35
N GLU A 420 39.90 -47.63 8.13
CA GLU A 420 39.32 -47.36 6.81
C GLU A 420 38.08 -48.19 6.41
N ALA A 421 37.25 -47.52 5.59
CA ALA A 421 36.35 -47.96 4.51
C ALA A 421 34.94 -48.52 4.85
N GLU A 422 33.90 -47.73 4.53
CA GLU A 422 33.06 -47.83 3.31
C GLU A 422 32.15 -46.58 3.17
N PRO A 423 31.82 -46.10 1.95
CA PRO A 423 31.05 -44.86 1.79
C PRO A 423 29.55 -45.13 1.94
N MET A 424 28.96 -44.74 3.08
CA MET A 424 27.50 -44.64 3.22
C MET A 424 26.99 -43.30 2.68
N MET A 425 25.91 -43.38 1.91
CA MET A 425 25.18 -42.29 1.26
C MET A 425 24.93 -41.09 2.17
N GLU A 426 25.31 -39.90 1.69
CA GLU A 426 24.85 -38.61 2.22
C GLU A 426 23.35 -38.43 1.94
N PHE A 427 22.57 -38.23 3.01
CA PHE A 427 21.24 -37.64 2.90
C PHE A 427 21.39 -36.11 2.83
N PRO A 428 20.83 -35.43 1.81
CA PRO A 428 20.82 -33.98 1.79
C PRO A 428 19.86 -33.41 2.83
N PRO A 429 20.13 -32.21 3.38
CA PRO A 429 19.27 -31.57 4.36
C PRO A 429 17.90 -31.23 3.75
N VAL A 430 16.85 -31.50 4.52
CA VAL A 430 15.47 -31.21 4.16
C VAL A 430 15.24 -29.71 4.29
N SER A 431 15.39 -28.99 3.18
CA SER A 431 14.84 -27.64 3.03
C SER A 431 14.38 -27.40 1.60
N SER A 432 13.12 -27.73 1.34
CA SER A 432 12.25 -27.02 0.39
C SER A 432 10.88 -27.71 0.37
N LEU A 433 9.88 -27.06 0.98
CA LEU A 433 8.49 -27.34 0.66
C LEU A 433 8.25 -26.92 -0.81
N PRO A 434 7.80 -27.82 -1.70
CA PRO A 434 7.50 -27.45 -3.07
C PRO A 434 6.12 -26.80 -3.13
N ILE A 435 6.07 -25.55 -3.56
CA ILE A 435 4.83 -24.94 -4.05
C ILE A 435 4.56 -25.55 -5.44
N THR A 436 3.51 -26.36 -5.54
CA THR A 436 3.03 -26.90 -6.80
C THR A 436 1.93 -26.03 -7.39
N TYR A 437 2.15 -25.52 -8.60
CA TYR A 437 1.10 -25.08 -9.52
C TYR A 437 1.32 -25.78 -10.86
N GLY A 438 0.32 -26.50 -11.37
CA GLY A 438 0.30 -26.92 -12.79
C GLY A 438 1.34 -27.95 -13.26
N GLY A 439 1.51 -29.07 -12.55
CA GLY A 439 1.92 -30.35 -13.18
C GLY A 439 3.33 -30.51 -13.74
N PHE A 440 4.29 -29.60 -13.49
CA PHE A 440 5.71 -29.81 -13.80
C PHE A 440 6.62 -29.30 -12.69
N LYS A 441 7.65 -30.07 -12.35
CA LYS A 441 8.74 -29.68 -11.42
C LYS A 441 10.02 -29.55 -12.22
N ILE A 442 10.56 -28.34 -12.34
CA ILE A 442 11.88 -28.09 -12.94
C ILE A 442 12.76 -27.54 -11.82
N ILE A 443 13.87 -28.23 -11.54
CA ILE A 443 14.85 -27.82 -10.53
C ILE A 443 16.16 -27.57 -11.26
N LEU A 444 16.69 -26.36 -11.16
CA LEU A 444 17.99 -25.96 -11.69
C LEU A 444 18.84 -25.50 -10.51
N LYS A 445 20.03 -26.10 -10.35
CA LYS A 445 21.03 -25.68 -9.35
C LYS A 445 22.29 -25.27 -10.11
N ASP A 446 22.84 -24.10 -9.76
CA ASP A 446 24.05 -23.49 -10.36
C ASP A 446 24.08 -23.41 -11.90
N ALA A 447 22.92 -23.17 -12.53
CA ALA A 447 22.82 -23.12 -14.00
C ALA A 447 22.86 -21.69 -14.55
N LYS A 448 23.66 -21.45 -15.60
CA LYS A 448 23.63 -20.23 -16.42
C LYS A 448 23.05 -20.57 -17.80
N ILE A 449 21.79 -20.21 -18.05
CA ILE A 449 21.08 -20.57 -19.29
C ILE A 449 20.90 -19.33 -20.17
N THR A 450 21.35 -19.41 -21.43
CA THR A 450 21.07 -18.40 -22.46
C THR A 450 20.33 -19.04 -23.61
N ALA A 451 19.05 -18.68 -23.82
CA ALA A 451 18.22 -19.21 -24.91
C ALA A 451 17.34 -18.11 -25.51
N LYS A 452 17.16 -18.11 -26.83
CA LYS A 452 16.24 -17.18 -27.52
C LYS A 452 14.77 -17.59 -27.41
N LYS A 453 14.47 -18.89 -27.20
CA LYS A 453 13.11 -19.40 -26.94
C LYS A 453 13.18 -20.77 -26.27
N MET A 454 12.34 -20.99 -25.25
CA MET A 454 12.17 -22.28 -24.55
C MET A 454 10.71 -22.72 -24.64
N ILE A 455 10.46 -24.00 -24.96
CA ILE A 455 9.09 -24.58 -25.09
C ILE A 455 9.05 -25.88 -24.29
N ILE A 456 8.13 -25.98 -23.33
CA ILE A 456 7.90 -27.16 -22.49
C ILE A 456 6.55 -27.77 -22.89
N ARG A 457 6.50 -29.07 -23.21
CA ARG A 457 5.27 -29.80 -23.58
C ARG A 457 5.16 -31.11 -22.83
N ARG A 458 3.93 -31.48 -22.41
CA ARG A 458 3.61 -32.79 -21.83
C ARG A 458 3.61 -33.85 -22.92
N VAL A 459 4.38 -34.94 -22.79
CA VAL A 459 4.22 -36.11 -23.65
C VAL A 459 3.21 -37.05 -22.99
N LYS A 460 2.05 -37.29 -23.62
CA LYS A 460 1.12 -38.35 -23.20
C LYS A 460 1.72 -39.71 -23.59
N GLY A 461 1.88 -40.61 -22.61
CA GLY A 461 2.34 -41.98 -22.86
C GLY A 461 1.37 -42.76 -23.74
N ARG A 462 1.91 -43.56 -24.67
CA ARG A 462 1.16 -44.51 -25.51
C ARG A 462 0.39 -45.48 -24.62
N GLY A 463 -0.94 -45.43 -24.67
CA GLY A 463 -1.81 -46.43 -24.07
C GLY A 463 -1.66 -47.76 -24.80
N GLY A 464 -1.25 -48.79 -24.06
CA GLY A 464 -1.24 -50.17 -24.51
C GLY A 464 -2.67 -50.69 -24.66
N SER A 465 -2.89 -51.38 -25.78
CA SER A 465 -4.05 -52.20 -26.06
C SER A 465 -4.07 -53.45 -25.17
N THR A 466 -5.18 -53.70 -24.50
CA THR A 466 -5.63 -55.06 -24.15
C THR A 466 -7.15 -55.09 -24.27
N GLY A 467 -7.65 -55.89 -25.22
CA GLY A 467 -9.07 -56.19 -25.39
C GLY A 467 -9.46 -57.51 -24.74
N GLY A 468 -10.75 -57.85 -24.89
CA GLY A 468 -11.39 -59.12 -24.53
C GLY A 468 -11.85 -59.15 -23.07
N SER A 469 -13.12 -59.34 -22.72
CA SER A 469 -14.31 -59.87 -23.42
C SER A 469 -15.55 -59.32 -22.73
#